data_AF-A0A8C8F5U0-F1
#
_entry.id   AF-A0A8C8F5U0-F1
#
_cell.length_a   1.000
_cell.length_b   1.000
_cell.length_c   1.000
_cell.angle_alpha   90.00
_cell.angle_beta   90.00
_cell.angle_gamma   90.00
#
_symmetry.space_group_name_H-M   'P 1'
#
loop_
_entity.id
_entity.type
_entity.pdbx_description
1 polymer ?
#
loop_
_entity_poly.entity_id
_entity_poly.type
_entity_poly.pdbx_seq_one_letter_code
_entity_poly.pdbx_strand_id
1 'polypeptide(L)'
;CLWSNLAVFAPLSQEVMAPDLERFNSLEAHLPASCLEPCVICQTRPKNGCIVHGRTGHLMACYTCARKLKKRNKLCPVCRQPIQSVVLIYLS
;
A
#
# COMPACT_ATOMS: atom_id res chain seq x y z
N CYS A 1 44.41 -48.86 -29.79
CA CYS A 1 44.40 -48.22 -31.11
C CYS A 1 43.79 -46.84 -30.96
N LEU A 2 44.58 -45.82 -31.32
CA LEU A 2 44.24 -44.41 -31.23
C LEU A 2 42.90 -44.11 -31.90
N TRP A 3 42.01 -43.41 -31.20
CA TRP A 3 41.32 -42.29 -31.83
C TRP A 3 41.12 -41.17 -30.83
N SER A 4 42.08 -40.26 -30.87
CA SER A 4 42.00 -38.91 -30.39
C SER A 4 40.75 -38.23 -30.93
N ASN A 5 40.00 -37.55 -30.06
CA ASN A 5 39.40 -36.28 -30.45
C ASN A 5 39.21 -35.38 -29.23
N LEU A 6 39.94 -34.26 -29.29
CA LEU A 6 39.82 -33.12 -28.41
C LEU A 6 38.43 -32.50 -28.61
N ALA A 7 37.59 -32.54 -27.60
CA ALA A 7 36.53 -31.57 -27.41
C ALA A 7 36.88 -30.77 -26.15
N VAL A 8 37.19 -29.51 -26.41
CA VAL A 8 37.69 -28.52 -25.47
C VAL A 8 36.70 -28.30 -24.32
N PHE A 9 37.26 -28.16 -23.13
CA PHE A 9 36.63 -27.78 -21.87
C PHE A 9 35.61 -26.64 -22.04
N ALA A 10 34.37 -26.87 -21.59
CA ALA A 10 33.47 -25.80 -21.18
C ALA A 10 33.23 -25.94 -19.68
N PRO A 11 33.83 -25.10 -18.82
CA PRO A 11 33.38 -25.02 -17.44
C PRO A 11 32.04 -24.27 -17.40
N LEU A 12 31.10 -24.87 -16.69
CA LEU A 12 29.83 -24.29 -16.29
C LEU A 12 30.11 -23.01 -15.47
N SER A 13 30.00 -21.84 -16.11
CA SER A 13 29.97 -20.56 -15.41
C SER A 13 28.52 -20.24 -15.03
N GLN A 14 28.12 -20.61 -13.80
CA GLN A 14 26.99 -19.96 -13.15
C GLN A 14 27.45 -18.55 -12.72
N GLU A 15 27.31 -17.59 -13.63
CA GLU A 15 27.50 -16.17 -13.34
C GLU A 15 26.28 -15.66 -12.58
N VAL A 16 26.58 -15.19 -11.38
CA VAL A 16 25.72 -14.74 -10.29
C VAL A 16 24.73 -13.65 -10.71
N MET A 17 23.52 -13.75 -10.18
CA MET A 17 22.42 -12.79 -10.33
C MET A 17 22.84 -11.37 -9.92
N ALA A 18 22.66 -10.41 -10.82
CA ALA A 18 22.47 -9.02 -10.47
C ALA A 18 21.11 -8.57 -11.04
N PRO A 19 20.07 -8.33 -10.20
CA PRO A 19 18.95 -7.53 -10.67
C PRO A 19 19.48 -6.11 -10.86
N ASP A 20 19.31 -5.57 -12.07
CA ASP A 20 19.52 -4.17 -12.39
C ASP A 20 18.68 -3.35 -11.40
N LEU A 21 19.36 -2.75 -10.42
CA LEU A 21 18.74 -1.91 -9.41
C LEU A 21 18.39 -0.61 -10.11
N GLU A 22 17.22 -0.63 -10.74
CA GLU A 22 16.58 0.52 -11.37
C GLU A 22 16.84 1.77 -10.54
N ARG A 23 17.69 2.61 -11.13
CA ARG A 23 18.02 3.98 -10.79
C ARG A 23 16.91 4.64 -9.97
N PHE A 24 17.18 4.84 -8.68
CA PHE A 24 16.37 5.67 -7.78
C PHE A 24 16.21 7.08 -8.35
N ASN A 25 15.16 7.30 -9.13
CA ASN A 25 14.67 8.65 -9.41
C ASN A 25 13.95 9.11 -8.15
N SER A 26 14.61 9.96 -7.37
CA SER A 26 14.09 10.61 -6.15
C SER A 26 12.95 11.62 -6.41
N LEU A 27 12.12 11.42 -7.44
CA LEU A 27 11.09 12.38 -7.87
C LEU A 27 9.66 11.84 -7.85
N GLU A 28 9.44 10.55 -7.57
CA GLU A 28 8.07 10.06 -7.37
C GLU A 28 7.94 9.45 -5.97
N ALA A 29 7.41 10.25 -5.07
CA ALA A 29 6.82 9.76 -3.82
C ALA A 29 5.59 8.92 -4.19
N HIS A 30 5.82 7.66 -4.57
CA HIS A 30 4.77 6.72 -4.88
C HIS A 30 4.01 6.41 -3.59
N LEU A 31 2.91 7.11 -3.36
CA LEU A 31 1.99 6.78 -2.29
C LEU A 31 1.50 5.35 -2.52
N PRO A 32 1.47 4.47 -1.49
CA PRO A 32 1.04 3.10 -1.67
C PRO A 32 -0.34 3.06 -2.32
N ALA A 33 -0.56 2.14 -3.26
CA ALA A 33 -1.80 2.06 -4.05
C ALA A 33 -3.07 2.01 -3.18
N SER A 34 -2.98 1.46 -1.96
CA SER A 34 -4.05 1.42 -0.98
C SER A 34 -4.54 2.81 -0.52
N CYS A 35 -3.74 3.86 -0.66
CA CYS A 35 -4.14 5.24 -0.40
C CYS A 35 -4.95 5.85 -1.55
N LEU A 36 -4.79 5.32 -2.78
CA LEU A 36 -5.55 5.74 -3.97
C LEU A 36 -6.90 5.02 -4.06
N GLU A 37 -7.06 3.90 -3.36
CA GLU A 37 -8.33 3.19 -3.30
C GLU A 37 -9.45 4.06 -2.74
N PRO A 38 -10.68 3.90 -3.27
CA PRO A 38 -11.82 4.63 -2.77
C PRO A 38 -12.21 4.20 -1.35
N CYS A 39 -13.06 5.02 -0.74
CA CYS A 39 -13.71 4.75 0.54
C CYS A 39 -14.39 3.38 0.53
N VAL A 40 -14.00 2.47 1.42
CA VAL A 40 -14.49 1.08 1.38
C VAL A 40 -16.00 0.94 1.68
N ILE A 41 -16.66 2.00 2.16
CA ILE A 41 -18.10 2.01 2.49
C ILE A 41 -18.94 2.35 1.25
N CYS A 42 -18.47 3.30 0.43
CA CYS A 42 -19.27 3.82 -0.68
C CYS A 42 -18.63 3.64 -2.05
N GLN A 43 -17.36 3.20 -2.10
CA GLN A 43 -16.58 2.91 -3.30
C GLN A 43 -16.57 4.01 -4.37
N THR A 44 -16.84 5.26 -4.00
CA THR A 44 -17.06 6.38 -4.93
C THR A 44 -16.24 7.63 -4.63
N ARG A 45 -15.74 7.78 -3.40
CA ARG A 45 -15.04 8.99 -2.93
C ARG A 45 -13.69 8.61 -2.32
N PRO A 46 -12.69 9.50 -2.35
CA PRO A 46 -11.38 9.22 -1.76
C PRO A 46 -11.45 9.02 -0.25
N LYS A 47 -10.46 8.32 0.30
CA LYS A 47 -10.26 8.14 1.75
C LYS A 47 -9.74 9.44 2.36
N ASN A 48 -10.66 10.35 2.73
CA ASN A 48 -10.33 11.63 3.35
C ASN A 48 -11.04 11.86 4.70
N GLY A 49 -11.70 10.85 5.25
CA GLY A 49 -12.37 10.90 6.55
C GLY A 49 -11.66 10.03 7.57
N CYS A 50 -10.85 10.64 8.43
CA CYS A 50 -10.20 9.94 9.53
C CYS A 50 -11.17 9.76 10.70
N ILE A 51 -11.36 8.50 11.10
CA ILE A 51 -12.17 8.14 12.28
C ILE A 51 -11.23 8.14 13.49
N VAL A 52 -11.38 9.13 14.38
CA VAL A 52 -10.50 9.33 15.54
C VAL A 52 -11.11 8.68 16.79
N HIS A 53 -10.27 7.96 17.53
CA HIS A 53 -10.60 7.35 18.80
C HIS A 53 -9.32 7.21 19.65
N GLY A 54 -9.37 7.69 20.89
CA GLY A 54 -8.19 7.77 21.76
C GLY A 54 -7.10 8.65 21.18
N ARG A 55 -5.90 8.08 21.00
CA ARG A 55 -4.72 8.75 20.43
C ARG A 55 -4.46 8.35 18.97
N THR A 56 -5.35 7.56 18.37
CA THR A 56 -5.17 6.99 17.03
C THR A 56 -6.38 7.27 16.14
N GLY A 57 -6.25 6.94 14.86
CA GLY A 57 -7.36 7.01 13.92
C GLY A 57 -7.18 6.08 12.74
N HIS A 58 -8.30 5.70 12.10
CA HIS A 58 -8.30 4.87 10.91
C HIS A 58 -8.77 5.68 9.69
N LEU A 59 -7.93 5.70 8.64
CA LEU A 59 -8.22 6.34 7.36
C LEU A 59 -8.62 5.29 6.33
N MET A 60 -9.92 4.99 6.30
CA MET A 60 -10.50 3.97 5.42
C MET A 60 -11.76 4.47 4.69
N ALA A 61 -12.34 5.58 5.18
CA ALA A 61 -13.60 6.12 4.71
C ALA A 61 -13.40 7.51 4.10
N CYS A 62 -14.34 7.93 3.24
CA CYS A 62 -14.52 9.34 2.93
C CYS A 62 -15.18 10.05 4.12
N TYR A 63 -14.99 11.35 4.19
CA TYR A 63 -15.51 12.19 5.28
C TYR A 63 -17.03 12.06 5.47
N THR A 64 -17.79 12.02 4.38
CA THR A 64 -19.25 11.87 4.44
C THR A 64 -19.68 10.54 5.08
N CYS A 65 -19.02 9.44 4.73
CA CYS A 65 -19.33 8.12 5.29
C CYS A 65 -18.91 8.03 6.76
N ALA A 66 -17.71 8.51 7.09
CA ALA A 66 -17.23 8.55 8.47
C ALA A 66 -18.15 9.38 9.38
N ARG A 67 -18.61 10.55 8.92
CA ARG A 67 -19.59 11.37 9.66
C ARG A 67 -20.92 10.65 9.86
N LYS A 68 -21.41 9.91 8.86
CA LYS A 68 -22.63 9.10 8.99
C LYS A 68 -22.48 8.03 10.07
N LEU A 69 -21.33 7.37 10.16
CA LEU A 69 -21.04 6.40 11.22
C LEU A 69 -21.11 7.07 12.60
N LYS A 70 -20.40 8.19 12.78
CA LYS A 70 -20.43 8.93 14.05
C LYS A 70 -21.83 9.42 14.42
N LYS A 71 -22.58 10.01 13.47
CA LYS A 71 -23.96 10.50 13.70
C LYS A 71 -24.92 9.38 14.12
N ARG A 72 -24.72 8.16 13.61
CA ARG A 72 -25.52 6.98 13.95
C ARG A 72 -24.97 6.20 15.17
N ASN A 73 -24.02 6.79 15.89
CA ASN A 73 -23.33 6.19 17.04
C ASN A 73 -22.80 4.77 16.76
N LYS A 74 -22.27 4.54 15.55
CA LYS A 74 -21.63 3.27 15.17
C LYS A 74 -20.17 3.28 15.64
N LEU A 75 -19.64 2.08 15.88
CA LEU A 75 -18.24 1.86 16.23
C LEU A 75 -17.33 1.97 15.00
N CYS A 76 -16.03 2.17 15.23
CA CYS A 76 -15.03 2.14 14.16
C CYS A 76 -15.10 0.79 13.41
N PRO A 77 -15.19 0.77 12.07
CA PRO A 77 -15.28 -0.49 11.31
C PRO A 77 -14.03 -1.38 11.42
N VAL A 78 -12.88 -0.80 11.75
CA VAL A 78 -11.59 -1.51 11.81
C VAL A 78 -11.38 -2.13 13.19
N CYS A 79 -11.38 -1.30 14.25
CA CYS A 79 -11.03 -1.74 15.61
C CYS A 79 -12.21 -1.81 16.59
N ARG A 80 -13.44 -1.48 16.15
CA ARG A 80 -14.66 -1.46 16.96
C ARG A 80 -14.63 -0.51 18.18
N GLN A 81 -13.68 0.43 18.25
CA GLN A 81 -13.68 1.45 19.30
C GLN A 81 -14.74 2.55 19.03
N PRO A 82 -15.27 3.21 20.07
CA PRO A 82 -16.21 4.32 19.92
C PRO A 82 -15.60 5.50 19.17
N ILE A 83 -16.34 6.08 18.22
CA ILE A 83 -15.84 7.18 17.39
C ILE A 83 -15.94 8.51 18.16
N GLN A 84 -14.81 9.06 18.59
CA GLN A 84 -14.73 10.31 19.33
C GLN A 84 -14.83 11.55 18.45
N SER A 85 -14.28 11.52 17.24
CA SER A 85 -14.46 12.59 16.25
C SER A 85 -14.17 12.07 14.84
N VAL A 86 -14.49 12.88 13.82
CA VAL A 86 -14.14 12.61 12.43
C VAL A 86 -13.45 13.83 11.87
N VAL A 87 -12.24 13.65 11.35
CA VAL A 87 -11.42 14.73 10.79
C VAL A 87 -11.37 14.60 9.27
N LEU A 88 -11.56 15.72 8.57
CA LEU A 88 -11.35 15.82 7.13
C LEU A 88 -9.86 16.00 6.88
N ILE A 89 -9.27 15.11 6.10
CA ILE A 89 -7.85 15.15 5.71
C ILE A 89 -7.75 15.72 4.30
N TYR A 90 -6.82 16.67 4.11
CA TYR A 90 -6.40 17.15 2.81
C TYR A 90 -5.00 16.60 2.54
N LEU A 91 -4.85 15.90 1.41
CA LEU A 91 -3.56 15.41 0.92
C LEU A 91 -3.12 16.37 -0.18
N SER A 92 -1.88 16.86 -0.08
CA SER A 92 -1.24 17.82 -0.98
C SER A 92 -0.04 17.18 -1.66
#